data_AF-A0A820EI44-F1
#
_entry.id   AF-A0A820EI44-F1
#
_cell.length_a   1.000
_cell.length_b   1.000
_cell.length_c   1.000
_cell.angle_alpha   90.00
_cell.angle_beta   90.00
_cell.angle_gamma   90.00
#
_symmetry.space_group_name_H-M   'P 1'
#
loop_
_entity.id
_entity.type
_entity.pdbx_description
1 polymer ?
#
loop_
_entity_poly.entity_id
_entity_poly.type
_entity_poly.pdbx_seq_one_letter_code
_entity_poly.pdbx_strand_id
1 'polypeptide(L)'
;SESYLSNVRHCLEHECTKRGLGRHIVKYYGLTSARTGYGIEELISKVFRYWSQHGGVYLLGGTNAGKSSLFNSLIDSDLCHIHALDCIQPATVSNLPGTTMNVVRFPIQLRTGKNQFMREERLKEREEEIEPKSDNDYNSIENETTVVQNVESTVKWRRRFESEMNLPKSGVSYTYSSGENSFSEDRSFDSSEQNYINYRQKKMRAFNPDSYKNEKWLYDTPGVILSEQMINKCSNRTELAFFDHQPTVIRPVNILLNVGQTILIGGIVRIDVKHITDNGQATISLMTTCRLPINVIQTKDFEKFYENTLEKNQLGVPQNQINGRLQDPPRLIGPTIELLGMGEHEAAGDVVLSSAGWASVQCSRDKYVIFDVMTPDGLGIHLRQPALLKYLIHLRGSRVGKTPFFNKHIFKEDQQKNKDQSQYQSNELEMIINEKIWKGDINKRRRNAEHKK
;
A
#
# COMPACT_ATOMS: atom_id res chain seq x y z
N SER A 1 1.15 -1.12 17.74
CA SER A 1 1.25 -2.49 18.31
C SER A 1 0.66 -3.48 17.32
N GLU A 2 1.13 -4.73 17.31
CA GLU A 2 0.72 -5.84 16.41
C GLU A 2 -0.80 -6.05 16.25
N SER A 3 -1.60 -5.47 17.16
CA SER A 3 -3.06 -5.43 17.13
C SER A 3 -3.67 -4.90 15.82
N TYR A 4 -3.09 -3.89 15.17
CA TYR A 4 -3.73 -3.32 13.97
C TYR A 4 -3.57 -4.19 12.72
N LEU A 5 -2.42 -4.82 12.49
CA LEU A 5 -2.23 -5.75 11.36
C LEU A 5 -3.08 -7.01 11.56
N SER A 6 -3.23 -7.46 12.81
CA SER A 6 -4.17 -8.52 13.16
C SER A 6 -5.61 -8.11 12.83
N ASN A 7 -6.02 -6.88 13.17
CA ASN A 7 -7.33 -6.35 12.80
C ASN A 7 -7.51 -6.26 11.27
N VAL A 8 -6.51 -5.79 10.54
CA VAL A 8 -6.53 -5.75 9.06
C VAL A 8 -6.70 -7.14 8.47
N ARG A 9 -5.95 -8.14 8.96
CA ARG A 9 -6.07 -9.54 8.53
C ARG A 9 -7.45 -10.11 8.88
N HIS A 10 -7.98 -9.81 10.06
CA HIS A 10 -9.33 -10.22 10.47
C HIS A 10 -10.42 -9.57 9.60
N CYS A 11 -10.32 -8.28 9.31
CA CYS A 11 -11.24 -7.59 8.39
C CYS A 11 -11.19 -8.20 6.98
N LEU A 12 -9.99 -8.50 6.48
CA LEU A 12 -9.81 -9.19 5.19
C LEU A 12 -10.49 -10.56 5.20
N GLU A 13 -10.21 -11.38 6.21
CA GLU A 13 -10.81 -12.71 6.36
C GLU A 13 -12.34 -12.66 6.47
N HIS A 14 -12.86 -11.70 7.23
CA HIS A 14 -14.29 -11.47 7.40
C HIS A 14 -14.96 -11.09 6.07
N GLU A 15 -14.41 -10.12 5.33
CA GLU A 15 -14.95 -9.70 4.04
C GLU A 15 -14.88 -10.81 2.98
N CYS A 16 -13.78 -11.57 2.94
CA CYS A 16 -13.68 -12.74 2.08
C CYS A 16 -14.74 -13.78 2.42
N THR A 17 -14.91 -14.09 3.71
CA THR A 17 -15.90 -15.08 4.17
C THR A 17 -17.32 -14.64 3.84
N LYS A 18 -17.66 -13.35 4.05
CA LYS A 18 -18.95 -12.77 3.70
C LYS A 18 -19.28 -12.90 2.21
N ARG A 19 -18.26 -12.89 1.34
CA ARG A 19 -18.40 -13.08 -0.12
C ARG A 19 -18.23 -14.53 -0.58
N GLY A 20 -18.26 -15.50 0.33
CA GLY A 20 -18.16 -16.93 0.02
C GLY A 20 -16.73 -17.48 -0.08
N LEU A 21 -15.69 -16.64 0.06
CA LEU A 21 -14.29 -17.04 0.08
C LEU A 21 -13.81 -17.34 1.50
N GLY A 22 -14.50 -18.24 2.20
CA GLY A 22 -14.16 -18.66 3.57
C GLY A 22 -13.04 -19.71 3.63
N ARG A 23 -12.69 -20.15 4.84
CA ARG A 23 -11.59 -21.13 5.11
C ARG A 23 -11.74 -22.49 4.43
N HIS A 24 -12.94 -22.84 3.98
CA HIS A 24 -13.17 -24.07 3.24
C HIS A 24 -12.50 -24.02 1.85
N ILE A 25 -12.44 -22.83 1.23
CA ILE A 25 -11.76 -22.57 -0.05
C ILE A 25 -10.37 -21.99 0.19
N VAL A 26 -10.26 -20.94 1.00
CA VAL A 26 -9.01 -20.19 1.19
C VAL A 26 -8.19 -20.81 2.32
N LYS A 27 -6.95 -21.20 2.02
CA LYS A 27 -6.03 -21.83 3.00
C LYS A 27 -5.21 -20.82 3.81
N TYR A 28 -5.07 -19.59 3.32
CA TYR A 28 -4.25 -18.56 3.96
C TYR A 28 -4.70 -17.15 3.57
N TYR A 29 -4.79 -16.27 4.57
CA TYR A 29 -4.98 -14.82 4.39
C TYR A 29 -3.71 -14.10 4.85
N GLY A 30 -3.03 -13.43 3.91
CA GLY A 30 -1.75 -12.77 4.16
C GLY A 30 -1.75 -11.32 3.70
N LEU A 31 -0.90 -10.52 4.33
CA LEU A 31 -0.60 -9.15 3.91
C LEU A 31 0.81 -9.13 3.34
N THR A 32 0.97 -8.58 2.15
CA THR A 32 2.26 -8.57 1.44
C THR A 32 2.51 -7.23 0.76
N SER A 33 3.78 -6.85 0.65
CA SER A 33 4.22 -5.74 -0.19
C SER A 33 5.27 -6.26 -1.16
N ALA A 34 4.91 -6.35 -2.44
CA ALA A 34 5.83 -6.74 -3.50
C ALA A 34 7.06 -5.82 -3.56
N ARG A 35 6.85 -4.53 -3.29
CA ARG A 35 7.89 -3.50 -3.32
C ARG A 35 8.88 -3.60 -2.16
N THR A 36 8.40 -3.77 -0.93
CA THR A 36 9.28 -3.80 0.26
C THR A 36 9.72 -5.21 0.63
N GLY A 37 9.16 -6.24 -0.01
CA GLY A 37 9.38 -7.64 0.33
C GLY A 37 8.63 -8.11 1.58
N TYR A 38 7.89 -7.22 2.26
CA TYR A 38 7.13 -7.59 3.46
C TYR A 38 6.15 -8.73 3.17
N GLY A 39 6.17 -9.77 4.00
CA GLY A 39 5.26 -10.92 3.92
C GLY A 39 5.49 -11.87 2.74
N ILE A 40 6.43 -11.57 1.83
CA ILE A 40 6.70 -12.41 0.63
C ILE A 40 7.27 -13.77 1.05
N GLU A 41 8.22 -13.80 1.97
CA GLU A 41 8.80 -15.05 2.48
C GLU A 41 7.77 -15.92 3.20
N GLU A 42 6.89 -15.30 3.99
CA GLU A 42 5.77 -16.01 4.62
C GLU A 42 4.85 -16.59 3.54
N LEU A 43 4.47 -15.80 2.54
CA LEU A 43 3.63 -16.23 1.42
C LEU A 43 4.25 -17.43 0.69
N ILE A 44 5.53 -17.39 0.35
CA ILE A 44 6.25 -18.49 -0.32
C ILE A 44 6.19 -19.75 0.55
N SER A 45 6.47 -19.62 1.85
CA SER A 45 6.38 -20.74 2.79
C SER A 45 4.98 -21.34 2.84
N LYS A 46 3.91 -20.53 2.79
CA LYS A 46 2.51 -21.02 2.71
C LYS A 46 2.19 -21.66 1.36
N VAL A 47 2.62 -21.08 0.24
CA VAL A 47 2.44 -21.66 -1.10
C VAL A 47 3.05 -23.04 -1.13
N PHE A 48 4.31 -23.15 -0.74
CA PHE A 48 5.01 -24.41 -0.70
C PHE A 48 4.37 -25.43 0.25
N ARG A 49 3.74 -24.99 1.35
CA ARG A 49 3.05 -25.87 2.32
C ARG A 49 1.73 -26.42 1.76
N TYR A 50 0.94 -25.60 1.07
CA TYR A 50 -0.42 -25.96 0.65
C TYR A 50 -0.52 -26.48 -0.79
N TRP A 51 0.40 -26.09 -1.67
CA TRP A 51 0.33 -26.43 -3.10
C TRP A 51 0.55 -27.93 -3.36
N SER A 52 1.20 -28.67 -2.44
CA SER A 52 1.47 -30.12 -2.57
C SER A 52 2.20 -30.55 -3.86
N GLN A 53 2.78 -29.60 -4.61
CA GLN A 53 3.48 -29.81 -5.89
C GLN A 53 2.62 -30.43 -7.01
N HIS A 54 1.30 -30.31 -6.91
CA HIS A 54 0.36 -30.79 -7.92
C HIS A 54 -0.17 -29.64 -8.77
N GLY A 55 -0.12 -29.79 -10.10
CA GLY A 55 -0.62 -28.79 -11.05
C GLY A 55 0.22 -27.51 -11.11
N GLY A 56 -0.29 -26.53 -11.86
CA GLY A 56 0.27 -25.17 -11.91
C GLY A 56 -0.31 -24.26 -10.84
N VAL A 57 0.38 -23.17 -10.53
CA VAL A 57 -0.08 -22.10 -9.63
C VAL A 57 -0.49 -20.90 -10.47
N TYR A 58 -1.66 -20.33 -10.23
CA TYR A 58 -2.20 -19.21 -11.02
C TYR A 58 -2.40 -18.00 -10.13
N LEU A 59 -1.78 -16.87 -10.49
CA LEU A 59 -2.05 -15.58 -9.85
C LEU A 59 -3.32 -14.97 -10.45
N LEU A 60 -4.35 -14.81 -9.64
CA LEU A 60 -5.64 -14.23 -10.04
C LEU A 60 -5.88 -12.90 -9.31
N GLY A 61 -6.59 -11.98 -9.95
CA GLY A 61 -7.03 -10.74 -9.32
C GLY A 61 -7.27 -9.59 -10.29
N GLY A 62 -7.78 -8.48 -9.77
CA GLY A 62 -8.15 -7.31 -10.58
C GLY A 62 -6.97 -6.63 -11.27
N THR A 63 -7.28 -5.75 -12.23
CA THR A 63 -6.33 -4.75 -12.73
C THR A 63 -5.88 -3.83 -11.59
N ASN A 64 -4.61 -3.42 -11.60
CA ASN A 64 -3.98 -2.55 -10.60
C ASN A 64 -3.92 -3.12 -9.15
N ALA A 65 -4.21 -4.41 -8.96
CA ALA A 65 -4.07 -5.07 -7.65
C ALA A 65 -2.61 -5.38 -7.26
N GLY A 66 -1.63 -5.09 -8.13
CA GLY A 66 -0.21 -5.38 -7.89
C GLY A 66 0.24 -6.79 -8.26
N LYS A 67 -0.55 -7.55 -9.06
CA LYS A 67 -0.21 -8.93 -9.46
C LYS A 67 1.14 -9.03 -10.17
N SER A 68 1.40 -8.18 -11.16
CA SER A 68 2.64 -8.21 -11.94
C SER A 68 3.84 -7.79 -11.08
N SER A 69 3.66 -6.85 -10.15
CA SER A 69 4.68 -6.52 -9.15
C SER A 69 4.98 -7.71 -8.25
N LEU A 70 3.94 -8.41 -7.74
CA LEU A 70 4.10 -9.62 -6.95
C LEU A 70 4.79 -10.74 -7.76
N PHE A 71 4.41 -10.93 -9.02
CA PHE A 71 5.02 -11.90 -9.91
C PHE A 71 6.53 -11.63 -10.06
N ASN A 72 6.92 -10.38 -10.29
CA ASN A 72 8.33 -10.00 -10.39
C ASN A 72 9.08 -10.23 -9.07
N SER A 73 8.48 -9.89 -7.92
CA SER A 73 9.06 -10.22 -6.61
C SER A 73 9.21 -11.73 -6.38
N LEU A 74 8.31 -12.54 -6.93
CA LEU A 74 8.37 -14.00 -6.83
C LEU A 74 9.38 -14.61 -7.80
N ILE A 75 9.61 -14.02 -8.98
CA ILE A 75 10.69 -14.44 -9.88
C ILE A 75 12.03 -14.34 -9.14
N ASP A 76 12.29 -13.23 -8.45
CA ASP A 76 13.57 -13.00 -7.78
C ASP A 76 13.67 -13.72 -6.40
N SER A 77 12.70 -14.56 -6.08
CA SER A 77 12.65 -15.35 -4.85
C SER A 77 13.05 -16.81 -5.07
N ASP A 78 13.19 -17.57 -3.98
CA ASP A 78 13.50 -19.00 -4.01
C ASP A 78 12.33 -19.87 -4.51
N LEU A 79 11.17 -19.28 -4.79
CA LEU A 79 10.08 -19.97 -5.47
C LEU A 79 10.43 -20.28 -6.93
N CYS A 80 11.24 -19.44 -7.57
CA CYS A 80 11.61 -19.59 -8.98
C CYS A 80 12.76 -20.59 -9.14
N HIS A 81 12.71 -21.39 -10.20
CA HIS A 81 13.78 -22.32 -10.50
C HIS A 81 15.08 -21.58 -10.85
N ILE A 82 16.17 -21.99 -10.21
CA ILE A 82 17.47 -21.27 -10.21
C ILE A 82 18.01 -21.07 -11.64
N HIS A 83 17.85 -22.06 -12.50
CA HIS A 83 18.34 -22.01 -13.88
C HIS A 83 17.47 -21.16 -14.81
N ALA A 84 16.27 -20.76 -14.37
CA ALA A 84 15.33 -20.02 -15.18
C ALA A 84 15.42 -18.50 -14.94
N LEU A 85 16.02 -18.05 -13.82
CA LEU A 85 16.12 -16.64 -13.41
C LEU A 85 16.71 -15.69 -14.48
N ASP A 86 17.66 -16.21 -15.27
CA ASP A 86 18.36 -15.45 -16.32
C ASP A 86 17.69 -15.60 -17.70
N CYS A 87 16.60 -16.36 -17.77
CA CYS A 87 15.89 -16.71 -19.00
C CYS A 87 14.40 -16.28 -18.99
N ILE A 88 13.82 -15.92 -17.84
CA ILE A 88 12.42 -15.48 -17.72
C ILE A 88 12.31 -13.95 -17.88
N GLN A 89 11.45 -13.51 -18.80
CA GLN A 89 11.14 -12.08 -18.93
C GLN A 89 10.27 -11.63 -17.75
N PRO A 90 10.58 -10.48 -17.11
CA PRO A 90 9.74 -9.91 -16.07
C PRO A 90 8.36 -9.55 -16.65
N ALA A 91 7.32 -9.64 -15.83
CA ALA A 91 6.00 -9.17 -16.21
C ALA A 91 5.97 -7.64 -16.31
N THR A 92 5.21 -7.12 -17.26
CA THR A 92 5.04 -5.67 -17.44
C THR A 92 4.23 -5.09 -16.28
N VAL A 93 4.86 -4.19 -15.51
CA VAL A 93 4.20 -3.41 -14.45
C VAL A 93 3.82 -2.06 -15.05
N SER A 94 2.55 -1.69 -15.00
CA SER A 94 2.09 -0.34 -15.36
C SER A 94 0.83 0.00 -14.55
N ASN A 95 0.62 1.29 -14.34
CA ASN A 95 -0.53 1.81 -13.61
C ASN A 95 -1.80 1.89 -14.49
N LEU A 96 -1.67 1.63 -15.79
CA LEU A 96 -2.78 1.58 -16.73
C LEU A 96 -3.54 0.25 -16.60
N PRO A 97 -4.89 0.24 -16.53
CA PRO A 97 -5.64 -1.01 -16.58
C PRO A 97 -5.31 -1.82 -17.85
N GLY A 98 -5.11 -3.13 -17.70
CA GLY A 98 -4.91 -4.06 -18.84
C GLY A 98 -3.45 -4.43 -19.18
N THR A 99 -2.51 -4.31 -18.24
CA THR A 99 -1.07 -4.49 -18.49
C THR A 99 -0.62 -5.89 -18.93
N THR A 100 -1.35 -6.94 -18.58
CA THR A 100 -1.00 -8.34 -18.91
C THR A 100 -1.87 -8.84 -20.06
N MET A 101 -1.47 -8.57 -21.31
CA MET A 101 -2.16 -9.11 -22.50
C MET A 101 -1.79 -10.57 -22.81
N ASN A 102 -0.60 -11.03 -22.39
CA ASN A 102 -0.12 -12.39 -22.58
C ASN A 102 0.15 -13.06 -21.22
N VAL A 103 -0.22 -14.34 -21.07
CA VAL A 103 0.08 -15.14 -19.87
C VAL A 103 1.59 -15.35 -19.79
N VAL A 104 2.24 -14.72 -18.80
CA VAL A 104 3.66 -14.92 -18.49
C VAL A 104 3.77 -16.01 -17.43
N ARG A 105 4.84 -16.81 -17.44
CA ARG A 105 5.03 -17.90 -16.48
C ARG A 105 6.49 -18.13 -16.14
N PHE A 106 6.74 -18.64 -14.94
CA PHE A 106 8.05 -19.16 -14.55
C PHE A 106 7.95 -20.56 -13.92
N PRO A 107 8.97 -21.41 -14.11
CA PRO A 107 9.04 -22.69 -13.43
C PRO A 107 9.30 -22.55 -11.92
N ILE A 108 8.57 -23.32 -11.13
CA ILE A 108 8.65 -23.35 -9.67
C ILE A 108 9.72 -24.36 -9.23
N GLN A 109 10.59 -23.95 -8.32
CA GLN A 109 11.54 -24.84 -7.67
C GLN A 109 10.81 -25.92 -6.86
N LEU A 110 11.02 -27.20 -7.20
CA LEU A 110 10.45 -28.31 -6.41
C LEU A 110 11.15 -28.39 -5.04
N ARG A 111 10.37 -28.64 -3.98
CA ARG A 111 10.90 -28.93 -2.64
C ARG A 111 11.65 -30.26 -2.68
N THR A 112 12.96 -30.22 -2.43
CA THR A 112 13.75 -31.37 -2.00
C THR A 112 14.01 -31.26 -0.50
N GLY A 113 14.24 -32.36 0.20
CA GLY A 113 14.53 -32.33 1.65
C GLY A 113 15.73 -31.44 2.00
N LYS A 114 16.75 -31.44 1.14
CA LYS A 114 17.93 -30.56 1.25
C LYS A 114 17.56 -29.08 1.10
N ASN A 115 16.80 -28.70 0.07
CA ASN A 115 16.43 -27.30 -0.16
C ASN A 115 15.52 -26.76 0.96
N GLN A 116 14.65 -27.60 1.50
CA GLN A 116 13.79 -27.24 2.62
C GLN A 116 14.60 -26.98 3.89
N PHE A 117 15.55 -27.87 4.21
CA PHE A 117 16.44 -27.70 5.35
C PHE A 117 17.25 -26.40 5.26
N MET A 118 17.90 -26.13 4.13
CA MET A 118 18.67 -24.90 3.91
C MET A 118 17.80 -23.63 4.02
N ARG A 119 16.55 -23.69 3.57
CA ARG A 119 15.60 -22.58 3.71
C ARG A 119 15.22 -22.36 5.17
N GLU A 120 14.94 -23.43 5.91
CA GLU A 120 14.56 -23.37 7.33
C GLU A 120 15.70 -22.82 8.20
N GLU A 121 16.95 -23.23 7.94
CA GLU A 121 18.13 -22.66 8.61
C GLU A 121 18.29 -21.17 8.31
N ARG A 122 18.21 -20.75 7.04
CA ARG A 122 18.27 -19.32 6.66
C ARG A 122 17.20 -18.48 7.35
N LEU A 123 15.98 -18.99 7.44
CA LEU A 123 14.88 -18.27 8.10
C LEU A 123 15.10 -18.17 9.61
N LYS A 124 15.62 -19.22 10.25
CA LYS A 124 15.99 -19.19 11.68
C LYS A 124 17.12 -18.22 11.97
N GLU A 125 18.20 -18.27 11.18
CA GLU A 125 19.33 -17.32 11.31
C GLU A 125 18.83 -15.87 11.25
N ARG A 126 17.87 -15.60 10.35
CA ARG A 126 17.27 -14.28 10.18
C ARG A 126 16.35 -13.88 11.32
N GLU A 127 15.55 -14.81 11.85
CA GLU A 127 14.75 -14.57 13.06
C GLU A 127 15.66 -14.26 14.25
N GLU A 128 16.78 -14.98 14.40
CA GLU A 128 17.80 -14.76 15.44
C GLU A 128 18.63 -13.48 15.26
N GLU A 129 18.77 -12.97 14.02
CA GLU A 129 19.37 -11.67 13.73
C GLU A 129 18.42 -10.51 14.05
N ILE A 130 17.12 -10.72 13.90
CA ILE A 130 16.08 -9.73 14.20
C ILE A 130 15.78 -9.70 15.72
N GLU A 131 15.97 -10.82 16.43
CA GLU A 131 15.94 -10.84 17.89
C GLU A 131 17.18 -10.10 18.47
N PRO A 132 16.99 -9.13 19.37
CA PRO A 132 18.12 -8.36 19.89
C PRO A 132 19.05 -9.24 20.73
N LYS A 133 20.27 -9.46 20.23
CA LYS A 133 21.36 -10.13 20.96
C LYS A 133 21.91 -9.22 22.07
N SER A 134 21.44 -9.43 23.30
CA SER A 134 21.94 -8.90 24.59
C SER A 134 21.81 -7.38 24.85
N ASP A 135 21.54 -7.06 26.13
CA ASP A 135 21.11 -5.75 26.65
C ASP A 135 22.18 -4.62 26.65
N ASN A 136 23.36 -4.79 26.06
CA ASN A 136 24.49 -3.84 26.21
C ASN A 136 24.86 -2.98 24.99
N ASP A 137 24.27 -3.19 23.82
CA ASP A 137 24.56 -2.39 22.61
C ASP A 137 23.32 -1.64 22.11
N TYR A 138 22.92 -0.60 22.86
CA TYR A 138 21.78 0.25 22.49
C TYR A 138 22.15 1.53 21.73
N ASN A 139 23.42 1.73 21.36
CA ASN A 139 23.90 2.98 20.75
C ASN A 139 24.50 2.86 19.34
N SER A 140 24.27 1.76 18.61
CA SER A 140 24.87 1.58 17.27
C SER A 140 23.92 1.10 16.18
N ILE A 141 22.60 1.09 16.43
CA ILE A 141 21.60 0.77 15.40
C ILE A 141 20.73 2.00 15.15
N GLU A 142 21.38 3.06 14.70
CA GLU A 142 20.76 4.12 13.89
C GLU A 142 21.37 3.95 12.51
N ASN A 143 20.60 3.44 11.54
CA ASN A 143 20.76 3.64 10.09
C ASN A 143 19.78 2.74 9.34
N GLU A 144 19.01 3.34 8.42
CA GLU A 144 18.26 2.89 7.23
C GLU A 144 18.39 1.44 6.66
N THR A 145 18.76 0.42 7.44
CA THR A 145 19.29 -0.85 6.89
C THR A 145 18.37 -2.05 6.98
N THR A 146 17.26 -2.00 7.71
CA THR A 146 16.33 -3.15 7.78
C THR A 146 15.57 -3.40 6.46
N VAL A 147 15.44 -2.39 5.59
CA VAL A 147 14.76 -2.53 4.29
C VAL A 147 15.69 -3.08 3.19
N VAL A 148 16.99 -2.76 3.26
CA VAL A 148 18.03 -3.21 2.30
C VAL A 148 18.50 -4.63 2.62
N GLN A 149 18.51 -5.03 3.89
CA GLN A 149 18.87 -6.40 4.32
C GLN A 149 17.93 -7.47 3.73
N ASN A 150 16.69 -7.12 3.39
CA ASN A 150 15.72 -8.09 2.89
C ASN A 150 15.99 -8.59 1.47
N VAL A 151 16.62 -7.77 0.64
CA VAL A 151 17.03 -8.12 -0.74
C VAL A 151 18.49 -8.57 -0.77
N GLU A 152 19.36 -7.96 0.04
CA GLU A 152 20.76 -8.39 0.19
C GLU A 152 20.88 -9.84 0.68
N SER A 153 20.00 -10.31 1.57
CA SER A 153 20.04 -11.67 2.10
C SER A 153 19.70 -12.73 1.04
N THR A 154 18.74 -12.47 0.15
CA THR A 154 18.43 -13.35 -0.98
C THR A 154 19.58 -13.40 -1.99
N VAL A 155 20.26 -12.26 -2.22
CA VAL A 155 21.45 -12.17 -3.08
C VAL A 155 22.67 -12.86 -2.45
N LYS A 156 22.89 -12.72 -1.13
CA LYS A 156 23.95 -13.41 -0.37
C LYS A 156 23.72 -14.92 -0.35
N TRP A 157 22.47 -15.35 -0.15
CA TRP A 157 22.07 -16.75 -0.28
C TRP A 157 22.34 -17.27 -1.70
N ARG A 158 21.96 -16.53 -2.74
CA ARG A 158 22.21 -16.91 -4.14
C ARG A 158 23.70 -17.15 -4.40
N ARG A 159 24.58 -16.24 -3.96
CA ARG A 159 26.04 -16.41 -4.12
C ARG A 159 26.58 -17.62 -3.35
N ARG A 160 26.10 -17.86 -2.13
CA ARG A 160 26.50 -19.01 -1.31
C ARG A 160 26.03 -20.33 -1.91
N PHE A 161 24.79 -20.39 -2.37
CA PHE A 161 24.18 -21.59 -2.98
C PHE A 161 24.77 -21.88 -4.37
N GLU A 162 25.06 -20.87 -5.19
CA GLU A 162 25.80 -21.00 -6.46
C GLU A 162 27.20 -21.61 -6.21
N SER A 163 27.87 -21.20 -5.13
CA SER A 163 29.17 -21.74 -4.71
C SER A 163 29.09 -23.18 -4.19
N GLU A 164 28.06 -23.52 -3.40
CA GLU A 164 27.88 -24.86 -2.83
C GLU A 164 27.44 -25.90 -3.89
N MET A 165 26.79 -25.46 -4.97
CA MET A 165 26.30 -26.32 -6.06
C MET A 165 27.20 -26.34 -7.31
N ASN A 166 28.39 -25.70 -7.28
CA ASN A 166 29.30 -25.57 -8.43
C ASN A 166 28.61 -25.00 -9.70
N LEU A 167 27.68 -24.07 -9.52
CA LEU A 167 26.98 -23.43 -10.63
C LEU A 167 27.80 -22.26 -11.20
N PRO A 168 27.73 -21.97 -12.50
CA PRO A 168 28.41 -20.82 -13.09
C PRO A 168 27.90 -19.54 -12.42
N LYS A 169 28.83 -18.70 -11.94
CA LYS A 169 28.51 -17.39 -11.33
C LYS A 169 27.64 -16.60 -12.31
N SER A 170 26.38 -16.36 -11.96
CA SER A 170 25.50 -15.55 -12.80
C SER A 170 26.07 -14.14 -12.85
N GLY A 171 26.34 -13.62 -14.05
CA GLY A 171 27.04 -12.35 -14.25
C GLY A 171 26.23 -11.11 -13.85
N VAL A 172 25.24 -11.22 -12.97
CA VAL A 172 24.37 -10.12 -12.57
C VAL A 172 25.04 -9.37 -11.41
N SER A 173 25.80 -8.33 -11.75
CA SER A 173 26.25 -7.34 -10.78
C SER A 173 25.05 -6.48 -10.39
N TYR A 174 24.68 -6.49 -9.11
CA TYR A 174 23.76 -5.51 -8.55
C TYR A 174 24.61 -4.43 -7.89
N THR A 175 24.84 -3.32 -8.59
CA THR A 175 25.28 -2.07 -7.96
C THR A 175 24.11 -1.48 -7.21
N TYR A 176 23.95 -1.87 -5.95
CA TYR A 176 23.53 -0.91 -4.94
C TYR A 176 24.83 -0.24 -4.47
N SER A 177 25.19 0.88 -5.10
CA SER A 177 26.22 1.73 -4.52
C SER A 177 25.61 2.40 -3.28
N SER A 178 25.91 1.84 -2.13
CA SER A 178 26.16 2.66 -0.93
C SER A 178 27.25 3.66 -1.32
N GLY A 179 26.88 4.91 -1.54
CA GLY A 179 27.81 5.95 -1.95
C GLY A 179 27.12 7.29 -2.07
N GLU A 180 27.37 8.13 -1.07
CA GLU A 180 27.21 9.57 -1.13
C GLU A 180 27.67 10.10 -2.49
N ASN A 181 26.76 10.74 -3.24
CA ASN A 181 27.15 11.75 -4.20
C ASN A 181 26.00 12.72 -4.42
N SER A 182 26.36 13.98 -4.32
CA SER A 182 25.53 15.17 -4.37
C SER A 182 24.65 15.26 -5.62
N PHE A 183 23.47 15.84 -5.38
CA PHE A 183 22.48 16.30 -6.35
C PHE A 183 23.10 16.88 -7.64
N SER A 184 22.59 16.43 -8.78
CA SER A 184 22.11 17.36 -9.80
C SER A 184 20.70 16.94 -10.19
N GLU A 185 19.84 17.93 -10.27
CA GLU A 185 18.44 17.83 -10.65
C GLU A 185 18.29 17.11 -12.00
N ASP A 186 17.22 16.32 -12.09
CA ASP A 186 16.25 16.29 -13.19
C ASP A 186 15.95 14.87 -13.74
N ARG A 187 14.64 14.60 -13.88
CA ARG A 187 13.98 13.50 -14.65
C ARG A 187 13.76 12.10 -14.03
N SER A 188 12.48 11.83 -13.77
CA SER A 188 11.74 10.56 -13.96
C SER A 188 12.18 9.30 -13.20
N PHE A 189 11.36 8.93 -12.20
CA PHE A 189 11.32 7.63 -11.50
C PHE A 189 11.11 6.41 -12.44
N ASP A 190 10.65 6.64 -13.67
CA ASP A 190 10.47 5.61 -14.71
C ASP A 190 11.82 5.06 -15.24
N SER A 191 12.90 5.83 -15.12
CA SER A 191 14.18 5.51 -15.75
C SER A 191 14.95 4.37 -15.08
N SER A 192 14.88 4.17 -13.76
CA SER A 192 15.68 3.16 -13.05
C SER A 192 15.12 1.74 -13.22
N GLU A 193 13.81 1.58 -13.16
CA GLU A 193 13.12 0.31 -13.40
C GLU A 193 13.18 -0.07 -14.90
N GLN A 194 13.02 0.91 -15.80
CA GLN A 194 13.25 0.70 -17.23
C GLN A 194 14.71 0.37 -17.55
N ASN A 195 15.69 1.00 -16.88
CA ASN A 195 17.10 0.66 -17.03
C ASN A 195 17.41 -0.74 -16.52
N TYR A 196 16.80 -1.19 -15.42
CA TYR A 196 16.93 -2.56 -14.92
C TYR A 196 16.31 -3.58 -15.89
N ILE A 197 15.09 -3.31 -16.39
CA ILE A 197 14.42 -4.16 -17.39
C ILE A 197 15.24 -4.21 -18.68
N ASN A 198 15.75 -3.08 -19.16
CA ASN A 198 16.59 -2.98 -20.35
C ASN A 198 17.94 -3.71 -20.17
N TYR A 199 18.55 -3.63 -18.98
CA TYR A 199 19.76 -4.38 -18.64
C TYR A 199 19.50 -5.89 -18.64
N ARG A 200 18.40 -6.33 -18.02
CA ARG A 200 17.99 -7.74 -18.01
C ARG A 200 17.76 -8.23 -19.44
N GLN A 201 16.99 -7.50 -20.24
CA GLN A 201 16.70 -7.81 -21.65
C GLN A 201 17.96 -7.98 -22.50
N LYS A 202 19.00 -7.15 -22.29
CA LYS A 202 20.29 -7.24 -23.02
C LYS A 202 21.11 -8.49 -22.67
N LYS A 203 20.84 -9.17 -21.55
CA LYS A 203 21.66 -10.28 -21.03
C LYS A 203 20.92 -11.61 -20.94
N MET A 204 19.66 -11.67 -21.38
CA MET A 204 18.84 -12.86 -21.31
C MET A 204 19.33 -13.95 -22.26
N ARG A 205 19.46 -15.17 -21.75
CA ARG A 205 19.59 -16.35 -22.60
C ARG A 205 18.22 -16.69 -23.17
N ALA A 206 18.19 -17.27 -24.38
CA ALA A 206 16.95 -17.73 -24.98
C ALA A 206 16.26 -18.73 -24.05
N PHE A 207 15.02 -18.43 -23.65
CA PHE A 207 14.22 -19.34 -22.84
C PHE A 207 13.83 -20.55 -23.68
N ASN A 208 14.28 -21.74 -23.29
CA ASN A 208 13.82 -22.99 -23.89
C ASN A 208 12.84 -23.69 -22.94
N PRO A 209 11.52 -23.67 -23.23
CA PRO A 209 10.52 -24.35 -22.42
C PRO A 209 10.75 -25.86 -22.33
N ASP A 210 11.39 -26.48 -23.34
CA ASP A 210 11.61 -27.92 -23.38
C ASP A 210 12.55 -28.43 -22.28
N SER A 211 13.44 -27.55 -21.79
CA SER A 211 14.33 -27.83 -20.67
C SER A 211 13.58 -28.02 -19.34
N TYR A 212 12.31 -27.62 -19.28
CA TYR A 212 11.49 -27.57 -18.07
C TYR A 212 10.19 -28.38 -18.19
N LYS A 213 10.13 -29.39 -19.10
CA LYS A 213 8.92 -30.19 -19.40
C LYS A 213 8.28 -30.85 -18.18
N ASN A 214 9.08 -31.30 -17.21
CA ASN A 214 8.60 -31.97 -16.00
C ASN A 214 8.37 -31.03 -14.82
N GLU A 215 8.69 -29.74 -14.99
CA GLU A 215 8.54 -28.77 -13.93
C GLU A 215 7.10 -28.26 -13.82
N LYS A 216 6.83 -27.65 -12.67
CA LYS A 216 5.54 -27.00 -12.43
C LYS A 216 5.72 -25.52 -12.60
N TRP A 217 4.64 -24.82 -12.92
CA TRP A 217 4.70 -23.45 -13.39
C TRP A 217 3.82 -22.55 -12.54
N LEU A 218 4.29 -21.34 -12.30
CA LEU A 218 3.49 -20.23 -11.81
C LEU A 218 3.14 -19.33 -12.99
N TYR A 219 1.86 -19.03 -13.15
CA TYR A 219 1.32 -18.23 -14.25
C TYR A 219 0.81 -16.89 -13.73
N ASP A 220 1.26 -15.78 -14.34
CA ASP A 220 0.59 -14.48 -14.22
C ASP A 220 -0.58 -14.44 -15.21
N THR A 221 -1.78 -14.23 -14.70
CA THR A 221 -2.99 -14.18 -15.54
C THR A 221 -3.41 -12.74 -15.82
N PRO A 222 -4.05 -12.46 -16.96
CA PRO A 222 -4.64 -11.17 -17.25
C PRO A 222 -5.51 -10.65 -16.10
N GLY A 223 -5.29 -9.40 -15.71
CA GLY A 223 -6.08 -8.76 -14.66
C GLY A 223 -7.54 -8.58 -15.08
N VAL A 224 -8.47 -8.91 -14.19
CA VAL A 224 -9.90 -8.65 -14.43
C VAL A 224 -10.18 -7.16 -14.19
N ILE A 225 -10.75 -6.47 -15.18
CA ILE A 225 -11.21 -5.10 -15.00
C ILE A 225 -12.47 -5.12 -14.14
N LEU A 226 -12.43 -4.47 -12.98
CA LEU A 226 -13.56 -4.41 -12.05
C LEU A 226 -14.41 -3.19 -12.40
N SER A 227 -15.67 -3.40 -12.80
CA SER A 227 -16.58 -2.34 -13.27
C SER A 227 -16.83 -1.23 -12.24
N GLU A 228 -16.69 -1.52 -10.95
CA GLU A 228 -16.89 -0.57 -9.85
C GLU A 228 -15.72 0.40 -9.61
N GLN A 229 -14.59 0.25 -10.31
CA GLN A 229 -13.44 1.13 -10.11
C GLN A 229 -13.61 2.47 -10.86
N MET A 230 -13.54 3.58 -10.13
CA MET A 230 -13.62 4.93 -10.72
C MET A 230 -12.52 5.20 -11.74
N ILE A 231 -11.34 4.58 -11.55
CA ILE A 231 -10.19 4.72 -12.47
C ILE A 231 -10.50 4.29 -13.91
N ASN A 232 -11.51 3.43 -14.12
CA ASN A 232 -11.93 2.99 -15.46
C ASN A 232 -12.63 4.09 -16.26
N LYS A 233 -13.09 5.17 -15.61
CA LYS A 233 -13.69 6.33 -16.28
C LYS A 233 -12.65 7.37 -16.72
N CYS A 234 -11.40 7.24 -16.29
CA CYS A 234 -10.34 8.15 -16.71
C CYS A 234 -10.01 7.91 -18.18
N SER A 235 -9.98 8.99 -18.96
CA SER A 235 -9.80 8.91 -20.41
C SER A 235 -8.34 9.00 -20.84
N ASN A 236 -7.45 9.44 -19.96
CA ASN A 236 -6.06 9.73 -20.31
C ASN A 236 -5.07 9.44 -19.18
N ARG A 237 -3.78 9.42 -19.52
CA ARG A 237 -2.68 9.16 -18.59
C ARG A 237 -2.54 10.22 -17.49
N THR A 238 -2.88 11.48 -17.77
CA THR A 238 -2.73 12.56 -16.79
C THR A 238 -3.74 12.42 -15.65
N GLU A 239 -4.98 12.03 -15.95
CA GLU A 239 -5.99 11.69 -14.94
C GLU A 239 -5.59 10.47 -14.12
N LEU A 240 -5.10 9.42 -14.79
CA LEU A 240 -4.66 8.20 -14.11
C LEU A 240 -3.52 8.46 -13.11
N ALA A 241 -2.64 9.42 -13.41
CA ALA A 241 -1.56 9.82 -12.50
C ALA A 241 -2.04 10.40 -11.17
N PHE A 242 -3.29 10.88 -11.06
CA PHE A 242 -3.84 11.35 -9.79
C PHE A 242 -4.19 10.20 -8.84
N PHE A 243 -4.50 9.01 -9.35
CA PHE A 243 -4.79 7.82 -8.54
C PHE A 243 -3.53 7.06 -8.15
N ASP A 244 -2.40 7.38 -8.79
CA ASP A 244 -1.12 6.77 -8.48
C ASP A 244 -0.62 7.24 -7.11
N HIS A 245 -0.11 6.28 -6.34
CA HIS A 245 0.39 6.51 -5.01
C HIS A 245 1.90 6.53 -5.06
N GLN A 246 2.47 7.56 -4.42
CA GLN A 246 3.90 7.52 -4.16
C GLN A 246 4.25 6.30 -3.28
N PRO A 247 5.51 5.82 -3.38
CA PRO A 247 6.12 4.78 -2.54
C PRO A 247 5.91 4.80 -1.02
N THR A 248 5.14 5.75 -0.49
CA THR A 248 5.23 6.18 0.89
C THR A 248 3.93 5.94 1.63
N VAL A 249 4.04 5.96 2.95
CA VAL A 249 2.90 5.68 3.84
C VAL A 249 1.86 6.78 3.64
N ILE A 250 0.64 6.38 3.27
CA ILE A 250 -0.49 7.30 3.18
C ILE A 250 -0.77 7.86 4.58
N ARG A 251 -0.69 9.18 4.71
CA ARG A 251 -1.02 9.89 5.96
C ARG A 251 -2.48 10.36 5.92
N PRO A 252 -3.26 10.16 6.99
CA PRO A 252 -4.65 10.58 7.02
C PRO A 252 -4.78 12.11 6.98
N VAL A 253 -5.73 12.60 6.19
CA VAL A 253 -6.22 13.97 6.27
C VAL A 253 -7.44 13.98 7.18
N ASN A 254 -7.33 14.67 8.32
CA ASN A 254 -8.40 14.71 9.32
C ASN A 254 -9.23 15.98 9.13
N ILE A 255 -10.55 15.82 9.08
CA ILE A 255 -11.53 16.88 8.77
C ILE A 255 -12.67 16.83 9.78
N LEU A 256 -12.85 17.91 10.54
CA LEU A 256 -14.01 18.10 11.42
C LEU A 256 -15.26 18.32 10.56
N LEU A 257 -16.30 17.52 10.81
CA LEU A 257 -17.56 17.60 10.08
C LEU A 257 -18.48 18.64 10.71
N ASN A 258 -19.12 19.46 9.88
CA ASN A 258 -20.26 20.28 10.29
C ASN A 258 -21.42 20.02 9.32
N VAL A 259 -22.64 20.06 9.87
CA VAL A 259 -23.87 19.90 9.07
C VAL A 259 -23.96 20.99 8.01
N GLY A 260 -24.38 20.62 6.80
CA GLY A 260 -24.46 21.53 5.65
C GLY A 260 -23.13 21.80 4.96
N GLN A 261 -22.08 21.03 5.28
CA GLN A 261 -20.81 21.03 4.55
C GLN A 261 -20.70 19.86 3.58
N THR A 262 -19.96 20.10 2.52
CA THR A 262 -19.59 19.13 1.50
C THR A 262 -18.07 18.97 1.49
N ILE A 263 -17.60 17.72 1.57
CA ILE A 263 -16.21 17.35 1.32
C ILE A 263 -16.11 16.85 -0.12
N LEU A 264 -15.22 17.43 -0.89
CA LEU A 264 -14.97 17.09 -2.28
C LEU A 264 -13.53 16.57 -2.42
N ILE A 265 -13.37 15.35 -2.96
CA ILE A 265 -12.06 14.72 -3.21
C ILE A 265 -11.89 14.58 -4.72
N GLY A 266 -10.91 15.29 -5.24
CA GLY A 266 -10.82 15.61 -6.65
C GLY A 266 -12.14 16.20 -7.16
N GLY A 267 -12.54 15.84 -8.38
CA GLY A 267 -13.88 16.09 -8.93
C GLY A 267 -14.74 14.83 -8.99
N ILE A 268 -14.36 13.80 -8.23
CA ILE A 268 -14.90 12.44 -8.36
C ILE A 268 -15.62 11.95 -7.10
N VAL A 269 -15.33 12.47 -5.90
CA VAL A 269 -16.06 12.07 -4.69
C VAL A 269 -16.65 13.30 -4.00
N ARG A 270 -17.94 13.24 -3.71
CA ARG A 270 -18.67 14.22 -2.91
C ARG A 270 -19.26 13.55 -1.68
N ILE A 271 -19.02 14.12 -0.50
CA ILE A 271 -19.61 13.67 0.77
C ILE A 271 -20.34 14.86 1.39
N ASP A 272 -21.67 14.81 1.43
CA ASP A 272 -22.50 15.86 2.03
C ASP A 272 -22.92 15.48 3.44
N VAL A 273 -22.54 16.28 4.44
CA VAL A 273 -22.92 16.04 5.85
C VAL A 273 -24.34 16.57 6.09
N LYS A 274 -25.31 15.65 6.16
CA LYS A 274 -26.73 16.01 6.29
C LYS A 274 -27.16 16.25 7.73
N HIS A 275 -26.72 15.41 8.65
CA HIS A 275 -27.18 15.46 10.02
C HIS A 275 -26.15 14.87 10.98
N ILE A 276 -26.02 15.48 12.15
CA ILE A 276 -25.30 14.94 13.30
C ILE A 276 -26.25 15.09 14.48
N THR A 277 -26.50 13.99 15.19
CA THR A 277 -27.49 13.95 16.26
C THR A 277 -27.07 14.81 17.45
N ASP A 278 -28.00 15.64 17.94
CA ASP A 278 -27.83 16.55 19.08
C ASP A 278 -26.59 17.47 18.92
N ASN A 279 -25.86 17.71 20.01
CA ASN A 279 -24.57 18.43 20.01
C ASN A 279 -23.39 17.48 19.70
N GLY A 280 -23.63 16.41 18.94
CA GLY A 280 -22.60 15.44 18.58
C GLY A 280 -21.48 16.07 17.76
N GLN A 281 -20.27 15.52 17.87
CA GLN A 281 -19.15 15.88 17.02
C GLN A 281 -18.77 14.68 16.16
N ALA A 282 -18.41 14.95 14.91
CA ALA A 282 -17.92 13.94 14.00
C ALA A 282 -16.68 14.43 13.25
N THR A 283 -15.76 13.52 12.98
CA THR A 283 -14.54 13.78 12.21
C THR A 283 -14.37 12.66 11.19
N ILE A 284 -13.90 13.00 10.00
CA ILE A 284 -13.42 12.01 9.02
C ILE A 284 -11.89 12.01 9.02
N SER A 285 -11.29 10.83 9.08
CA SER A 285 -9.89 10.57 8.76
C SER A 285 -9.83 9.98 7.34
N LEU A 286 -9.50 10.82 6.37
CA LEU A 286 -9.44 10.45 4.95
C LEU A 286 -8.07 9.86 4.59
N MET A 287 -8.08 8.62 4.11
CA MET A 287 -6.92 7.92 3.59
C MET A 287 -7.01 7.91 2.07
N THR A 288 -6.30 8.83 1.43
CA THR A 288 -6.32 9.02 -0.03
C THR A 288 -4.93 9.39 -0.54
N THR A 289 -4.75 9.38 -1.86
CA THR A 289 -3.51 9.86 -2.48
C THR A 289 -3.31 11.36 -2.23
N CYS A 290 -2.06 11.78 -2.05
CA CYS A 290 -1.73 13.20 -1.87
C CYS A 290 -1.94 14.03 -3.14
N ARG A 291 -2.15 13.37 -4.29
CA ARG A 291 -2.35 14.04 -5.59
C ARG A 291 -3.79 14.51 -5.79
N LEU A 292 -4.78 13.88 -5.15
CA LEU A 292 -6.18 14.30 -5.26
C LEU A 292 -6.44 15.52 -4.37
N PRO A 293 -6.86 16.66 -4.93
CA PRO A 293 -7.22 17.84 -4.14
C PRO A 293 -8.39 17.55 -3.19
N ILE A 294 -8.34 18.09 -1.99
CA ILE A 294 -9.43 17.97 -1.01
C ILE A 294 -9.97 19.36 -0.72
N ASN A 295 -11.27 19.56 -0.93
CA ASN A 295 -11.96 20.81 -0.68
C ASN A 295 -13.11 20.59 0.31
N VAL A 296 -13.31 21.54 1.22
CA VAL A 296 -14.45 21.55 2.14
C VAL A 296 -15.20 22.85 1.95
N ILE A 297 -16.46 22.77 1.54
CA ILE A 297 -17.30 23.91 1.17
C ILE A 297 -18.68 23.79 1.82
N GLN A 298 -19.48 24.85 1.77
CA GLN A 298 -20.89 24.77 2.15
C GLN A 298 -21.66 24.07 1.02
N THR A 299 -22.56 23.14 1.37
CA THR A 299 -23.31 22.34 0.39
C THR A 299 -24.12 23.19 -0.58
N LYS A 300 -24.65 24.33 -0.11
CA LYS A 300 -25.37 25.31 -0.96
C LYS A 300 -24.52 25.92 -2.07
N ASP A 301 -23.20 25.98 -1.88
CA ASP A 301 -22.26 26.61 -2.82
C ASP A 301 -21.64 25.57 -3.77
N PHE A 302 -22.01 24.28 -3.64
CA PHE A 302 -21.39 23.18 -4.36
C PHE A 302 -21.44 23.35 -5.87
N GLU A 303 -22.63 23.55 -6.47
CA GLU A 303 -22.77 23.56 -7.94
C GLU A 303 -21.88 24.64 -8.56
N LYS A 304 -21.98 25.86 -8.03
CA LYS A 304 -21.14 26.99 -8.48
C LYS A 304 -19.65 26.71 -8.27
N PHE A 305 -19.24 26.14 -7.14
CA PHE A 305 -17.84 25.82 -6.90
C PHE A 305 -17.33 24.73 -7.85
N TYR A 306 -18.11 23.67 -8.04
CA TYR A 306 -17.75 22.51 -8.83
C TYR A 306 -17.57 22.87 -10.31
N GLU A 307 -18.51 23.59 -10.92
CA GLU A 307 -18.42 24.06 -12.30
C GLU A 307 -17.18 24.95 -12.50
N ASN A 308 -17.00 25.98 -11.67
CA ASN A 308 -15.89 26.93 -11.79
C ASN A 308 -14.51 26.29 -11.61
N THR A 309 -14.39 25.30 -10.71
CA THR A 309 -13.11 24.64 -10.44
C THR A 309 -12.80 23.55 -11.45
N LEU A 310 -13.83 22.89 -11.99
CA LEU A 310 -13.69 21.91 -13.07
C LEU A 310 -13.24 22.59 -14.37
N GLU A 311 -13.82 23.73 -14.75
CA GLU A 311 -13.40 24.52 -15.91
C GLU A 311 -11.91 24.88 -15.85
N LYS A 312 -11.39 25.13 -14.65
CA LYS A 312 -10.00 25.52 -14.39
C LYS A 312 -9.05 24.35 -14.13
N ASN A 313 -9.53 23.10 -14.21
CA ASN A 313 -8.75 21.90 -13.88
C ASN A 313 -8.17 21.86 -12.46
N GLN A 314 -8.81 22.55 -11.50
CA GLN A 314 -8.32 22.66 -10.12
C GLN A 314 -8.72 21.47 -9.23
N LEU A 315 -9.63 20.62 -9.72
CA LEU A 315 -10.09 19.41 -9.04
C LEU A 315 -9.24 18.17 -9.36
N GLY A 316 -8.19 18.31 -10.18
CA GLY A 316 -7.32 17.19 -10.56
C GLY A 316 -7.95 16.24 -11.57
N VAL A 317 -9.04 15.56 -11.21
CA VAL A 317 -9.79 14.63 -12.08
C VAL A 317 -11.29 14.87 -11.92
N PRO A 318 -12.10 14.93 -12.99
CA PRO A 318 -11.67 14.85 -14.38
C PRO A 318 -10.97 16.14 -14.85
N GLN A 319 -10.17 16.03 -15.91
CA GLN A 319 -9.52 17.17 -16.55
C GLN A 319 -10.29 17.57 -17.81
N ASN A 320 -10.66 18.84 -17.87
CA ASN A 320 -11.17 19.49 -19.07
C ASN A 320 -10.03 19.63 -20.10
N GLN A 321 -10.20 19.02 -21.27
CA GLN A 321 -9.22 19.12 -22.36
C GLN A 321 -9.40 20.44 -23.11
N ILE A 322 -8.28 20.99 -23.58
CA ILE A 322 -8.12 22.24 -24.33
C ILE A 322 -8.84 22.10 -25.68
N ASN A 323 -10.17 22.15 -25.72
CA ASN A 323 -11.04 22.32 -26.89
C ASN A 323 -12.53 22.56 -26.52
N GLY A 324 -12.84 22.87 -25.25
CA GLY A 324 -14.11 23.52 -24.88
C GLY A 324 -15.38 22.67 -24.91
N ARG A 325 -15.30 21.34 -24.99
CA ARG A 325 -16.43 20.48 -24.61
C ARG A 325 -16.11 19.82 -23.29
N LEU A 326 -16.83 20.22 -22.23
CA LEU A 326 -17.11 19.28 -21.16
C LEU A 326 -17.68 18.03 -21.85
N GLN A 327 -16.98 16.89 -21.79
CA GLN A 327 -17.76 15.67 -21.63
C GLN A 327 -18.56 15.92 -20.36
N ASP A 328 -19.89 15.79 -20.42
CA ASP A 328 -20.79 16.17 -19.34
C ASP A 328 -20.16 15.83 -17.98
N PRO A 329 -20.04 16.81 -17.06
CA PRO A 329 -19.36 16.60 -15.80
C PRO A 329 -19.94 15.35 -15.15
N PRO A 330 -19.10 14.48 -14.56
CA PRO A 330 -19.56 13.18 -14.12
C PRO A 330 -20.72 13.37 -13.16
N ARG A 331 -21.85 12.73 -13.47
CA ARG A 331 -23.01 12.79 -12.61
C ARG A 331 -22.66 12.09 -11.30
N LEU A 332 -22.50 12.88 -10.23
CA LEU A 332 -22.23 12.35 -8.91
C LEU A 332 -23.55 11.92 -8.28
N ILE A 333 -23.70 10.61 -8.06
CA ILE A 333 -24.85 10.00 -7.39
C ILE A 333 -24.34 8.97 -6.39
N GLY A 334 -25.18 8.59 -5.43
CA GLY A 334 -24.84 7.51 -4.51
C GLY A 334 -25.80 7.46 -3.32
N PRO A 335 -25.54 6.57 -2.35
CA PRO A 335 -26.43 6.32 -1.24
C PRO A 335 -26.26 7.35 -0.11
N THR A 336 -27.31 7.47 0.70
CA THR A 336 -27.21 8.00 2.06
C THR A 336 -26.67 6.91 2.98
N ILE A 337 -25.67 7.25 3.78
CA ILE A 337 -25.05 6.37 4.77
C ILE A 337 -25.31 6.95 6.15
N GLU A 338 -25.72 6.06 7.06
CA GLU A 338 -25.93 6.36 8.48
C GLU A 338 -24.94 5.52 9.31
N LEU A 339 -24.26 6.19 10.26
CA LEU A 339 -23.32 5.53 11.16
C LEU A 339 -23.57 5.93 12.61
N LEU A 340 -23.61 4.93 13.49
CA LEU A 340 -23.67 5.08 14.94
C LEU A 340 -22.26 5.27 15.51
N GLY A 341 -22.04 6.36 16.23
CA GLY A 341 -20.74 6.69 16.82
C GLY A 341 -20.33 5.75 17.96
N MET A 342 -19.06 5.38 17.97
CA MET A 342 -18.45 4.51 19.00
C MET A 342 -17.75 5.31 20.12
N GLY A 343 -17.61 6.62 19.95
CA GLY A 343 -16.95 7.53 20.89
C GLY A 343 -15.80 8.32 20.28
N GLU A 344 -14.99 8.95 21.13
CA GLU A 344 -13.93 9.88 20.72
C GLU A 344 -12.65 9.21 20.20
N HIS A 345 -12.52 7.90 20.42
CA HIS A 345 -11.27 7.18 20.17
C HIS A 345 -11.39 6.12 19.07
N GLU A 346 -12.59 5.61 18.78
CA GLU A 346 -12.80 4.54 17.82
C GLU A 346 -13.68 5.01 16.65
N ALA A 347 -13.28 4.65 15.43
CA ALA A 347 -14.07 4.90 14.23
C ALA A 347 -15.31 3.98 14.18
N ALA A 348 -16.45 4.56 13.84
CA ALA A 348 -17.74 3.89 13.67
C ALA A 348 -17.76 2.97 12.43
N GLY A 349 -16.95 3.29 11.42
CA GLY A 349 -16.87 2.55 10.17
C GLY A 349 -16.02 3.29 9.14
N ASP A 350 -15.73 2.61 8.04
CA ASP A 350 -15.08 3.22 6.88
C ASP A 350 -16.05 3.29 5.69
N VAL A 351 -16.10 4.45 5.05
CA VAL A 351 -16.67 4.62 3.72
C VAL A 351 -15.56 4.38 2.71
N VAL A 352 -15.58 3.22 2.06
CA VAL A 352 -14.62 2.86 1.02
C VAL A 352 -15.04 3.50 -0.29
N LEU A 353 -14.09 4.15 -0.95
CA LEU A 353 -14.25 4.89 -2.20
C LEU A 353 -13.30 4.27 -3.23
N SER A 354 -13.76 3.31 -4.02
CA SER A 354 -12.92 2.53 -4.94
C SER A 354 -12.00 3.42 -5.78
N SER A 355 -10.70 3.12 -5.79
CA SER A 355 -9.63 3.92 -6.41
C SER A 355 -9.27 5.24 -5.70
N ALA A 356 -10.18 5.90 -4.98
CA ALA A 356 -9.89 7.16 -4.26
C ALA A 356 -9.49 6.96 -2.79
N GLY A 357 -9.59 5.74 -2.25
CA GLY A 357 -9.17 5.39 -0.89
C GLY A 357 -10.37 5.14 0.04
N TRP A 358 -10.32 5.61 1.28
CA TRP A 358 -11.46 5.48 2.20
C TRP A 358 -11.50 6.61 3.23
N ALA A 359 -12.71 6.94 3.68
CA ALA A 359 -12.96 7.88 4.77
C ALA A 359 -13.36 7.11 6.04
N SER A 360 -12.52 7.16 7.07
CA SER A 360 -12.84 6.57 8.38
C SER A 360 -13.62 7.58 9.20
N VAL A 361 -14.83 7.22 9.63
CA VAL A 361 -15.76 8.13 10.31
C VAL A 361 -15.71 7.89 11.80
N GLN A 362 -15.38 8.93 12.55
CA GLN A 362 -15.41 8.94 14.01
C GLN A 362 -16.53 9.89 14.47
N CYS A 363 -17.37 9.44 15.39
CA CYS A 363 -18.50 10.22 15.92
C CYS A 363 -18.69 9.95 17.41
N SER A 364 -19.21 10.94 18.13
CA SER A 364 -19.62 10.84 19.54
C SER A 364 -20.45 9.59 19.81
N ARG A 365 -20.23 8.98 20.98
CA ARG A 365 -20.89 7.72 21.36
C ARG A 365 -22.41 7.86 21.34
N ASP A 366 -23.08 6.86 20.79
CA ASP A 366 -24.54 6.78 20.70
C ASP A 366 -25.20 7.94 19.92
N LYS A 367 -24.43 8.61 19.06
CA LYS A 367 -24.92 9.63 18.13
C LYS A 367 -24.82 9.15 16.70
N TYR A 368 -25.85 9.44 15.90
CA TYR A 368 -25.82 9.16 14.48
C TYR A 368 -25.23 10.32 13.71
N VAL A 369 -24.41 9.98 12.71
CA VAL A 369 -24.00 10.87 11.63
C VAL A 369 -24.55 10.33 10.31
N ILE A 370 -25.19 11.22 9.54
CA ILE A 370 -25.83 10.90 8.26
C ILE A 370 -25.18 11.75 7.18
N PHE A 371 -24.71 11.10 6.13
CA PHE A 371 -24.14 11.78 4.97
C PHE A 371 -24.54 11.10 3.66
N ASP A 372 -24.69 11.91 2.61
CA ASP A 372 -24.80 11.38 1.25
C ASP A 372 -23.40 11.24 0.67
N VAL A 373 -23.07 10.04 0.20
CA VAL A 373 -21.80 9.77 -0.49
C VAL A 373 -22.09 9.60 -1.96
N MET A 374 -21.40 10.36 -2.79
CA MET A 374 -21.65 10.40 -4.22
C MET A 374 -20.33 10.26 -4.98
N THR A 375 -20.36 9.42 -6.01
CA THR A 375 -19.25 9.17 -6.95
C THR A 375 -19.82 9.14 -8.37
N PRO A 376 -19.00 9.11 -9.43
CA PRO A 376 -19.50 9.09 -10.80
C PRO A 376 -20.34 7.83 -11.00
N ASP A 377 -21.62 8.01 -11.34
CA ASP A 377 -22.61 6.94 -11.48
C ASP A 377 -22.80 6.05 -10.23
N GLY A 378 -22.37 6.51 -9.04
CA GLY A 378 -22.48 5.74 -7.80
C GLY A 378 -21.50 4.56 -7.70
N LEU A 379 -20.43 4.58 -8.49
CA LEU A 379 -19.44 3.51 -8.51
C LEU A 379 -18.62 3.42 -7.21
N GLY A 380 -18.45 2.19 -6.73
CA GLY A 380 -17.39 1.86 -5.78
C GLY A 380 -17.55 2.42 -4.37
N ILE A 381 -18.79 2.73 -3.95
CA ILE A 381 -19.11 3.17 -2.59
C ILE A 381 -19.46 1.93 -1.76
N HIS A 382 -18.65 1.61 -0.75
CA HIS A 382 -18.90 0.49 0.15
C HIS A 382 -18.77 0.90 1.60
N LEU A 383 -19.67 0.42 2.44
CA LEU A 383 -19.54 0.59 3.89
C LEU A 383 -18.83 -0.62 4.50
N ARG A 384 -17.75 -0.35 5.26
CA ARG A 384 -17.00 -1.37 5.99
C ARG A 384 -17.13 -1.16 7.50
N GLN A 385 -17.70 -2.16 8.17
CA GLN A 385 -17.85 -2.20 9.62
C GLN A 385 -17.44 -3.59 10.15
N PRO A 386 -16.56 -3.67 11.17
CA PRO A 386 -15.89 -2.56 11.84
C PRO A 386 -14.84 -1.86 10.95
N ALA A 387 -14.43 -0.64 11.32
CA ALA A 387 -13.39 0.10 10.62
C ALA A 387 -12.06 -0.69 10.57
N LEU A 388 -11.33 -0.56 9.47
CA LEU A 388 -10.06 -1.24 9.23
C LEU A 388 -8.98 -0.80 10.21
N LEU A 389 -8.90 0.51 10.44
CA LEU A 389 -7.98 1.14 11.38
C LEU A 389 -8.80 1.90 12.42
N LYS A 390 -9.31 1.16 13.41
CA LYS A 390 -10.20 1.66 14.47
C LYS A 390 -9.75 2.95 15.14
N TYR A 391 -8.44 3.11 15.36
CA TYR A 391 -7.86 4.23 16.10
C TYR A 391 -7.17 5.26 15.18
N LEU A 392 -7.53 5.30 13.89
CA LEU A 392 -6.89 6.17 12.91
C LEU A 392 -6.92 7.66 13.31
N ILE A 393 -7.98 8.06 14.03
CA ILE A 393 -8.18 9.42 14.52
C ILE A 393 -7.05 9.92 15.44
N HIS A 394 -6.32 9.02 16.11
CA HIS A 394 -5.18 9.39 16.98
C HIS A 394 -3.97 9.90 16.21
N LEU A 395 -3.92 9.71 14.89
CA LEU A 395 -2.88 10.27 14.02
C LEU A 395 -3.13 11.75 13.64
N ARG A 396 -4.16 12.38 14.20
CA ARG A 396 -4.41 13.83 14.03
C ARG A 396 -3.55 14.66 14.97
N GLY A 397 -3.05 15.79 14.47
CA GLY A 397 -2.41 16.82 15.27
C GLY A 397 -3.42 17.84 15.82
N SER A 398 -2.93 19.02 16.20
CA SER A 398 -3.77 20.12 16.68
C SER A 398 -4.68 20.67 15.58
N ARG A 399 -5.84 21.24 15.96
CA ARG A 399 -6.76 21.87 15.01
C ARG A 399 -6.09 23.08 14.34
N VAL A 400 -6.22 23.20 13.03
CA VAL A 400 -5.79 24.38 12.28
C VAL A 400 -6.84 25.47 12.45
N GLY A 401 -6.46 26.59 13.05
CA GLY A 401 -7.35 27.70 13.36
C GLY A 401 -8.18 28.16 12.16
N LYS A 402 -9.48 28.41 12.39
CA LYS A 402 -10.46 28.88 11.37
C LYS A 402 -10.69 27.93 10.18
N THR A 403 -10.19 26.69 10.24
CA THR A 403 -10.42 25.68 9.18
C THR A 403 -11.05 24.41 9.78
N PRO A 404 -11.62 23.52 8.94
CA PRO A 404 -12.08 22.21 9.40
C PRO A 404 -10.93 21.20 9.55
N PHE A 405 -9.70 21.55 9.15
CA PHE A 405 -8.57 20.62 9.11
C PHE A 405 -7.82 20.53 10.44
N PHE A 406 -7.14 19.41 10.63
CA PHE A 406 -6.14 19.22 11.68
C PHE A 406 -4.75 19.17 11.08
N ASN A 407 -3.77 19.65 11.84
CA ASN A 407 -2.36 19.46 11.53
C ASN A 407 -2.03 17.97 11.48
N LYS A 408 -0.94 17.64 10.78
CA LYS A 408 -0.36 16.30 10.87
C LYS A 408 0.15 16.09 12.29
N HIS A 409 -0.04 14.90 12.85
CA HIS A 409 0.58 14.56 14.12
C HIS A 409 2.10 14.54 13.93
N ILE A 410 2.82 15.37 14.69
CA ILE A 410 4.28 15.42 14.72
C ILE A 410 4.73 14.50 15.86
N PHE A 411 5.55 13.49 15.57
CA PHE A 411 6.10 12.65 16.62
C PHE A 411 7.11 13.48 17.44
N LYS A 412 7.14 13.31 18.77
CA LYS A 412 7.93 14.17 19.68
C LYS A 412 9.43 14.23 19.35
N GLU A 413 9.96 13.24 18.64
CA GLU A 413 11.36 13.18 18.21
C GLU A 413 11.69 14.18 17.09
N ASP A 414 10.70 14.57 16.28
CA ASP A 414 10.86 15.58 15.23
C ASP A 414 11.00 17.01 15.80
N GLN A 415 10.64 17.23 17.07
CA GLN A 415 10.79 18.54 17.72
C GLN A 415 12.22 18.83 18.17
N GLN A 416 13.07 17.82 18.36
CA GLN A 416 14.47 18.02 18.73
C GLN A 416 15.36 18.37 17.52
N LYS A 417 15.03 17.89 16.31
CA LYS A 417 15.75 18.26 15.07
C LYS A 417 15.37 19.63 14.51
N ASN A 418 14.19 20.15 14.83
CA ASN A 418 13.66 21.40 14.26
C ASN A 418 14.10 22.69 14.98
N LYS A 419 15.04 22.64 15.93
CA LYS A 419 15.56 23.85 16.59
C LYS A 419 16.75 24.51 15.87
N ASP A 420 17.43 23.81 14.96
CA ASP A 420 18.69 24.31 14.38
C ASP A 420 18.64 24.68 12.89
N GLN A 421 17.48 24.64 12.21
CA GLN A 421 17.41 25.06 10.80
C GLN A 421 16.13 25.83 10.47
N SER A 422 16.15 27.13 10.77
CA SER A 422 15.21 28.11 10.24
C SER A 422 15.69 28.61 8.87
N GLN A 423 15.43 27.86 7.80
CA GLN A 423 15.32 28.30 6.39
C GLN A 423 15.54 27.09 5.48
N TYR A 424 14.57 26.20 5.32
CA TYR A 424 14.34 25.44 4.07
C TYR A 424 12.92 24.84 4.17
N GLN A 425 11.99 25.41 3.40
CA GLN A 425 10.65 24.87 3.24
C GLN A 425 10.70 23.61 2.39
N SER A 426 9.89 22.62 2.79
CA SER A 426 9.29 21.57 1.95
C SER A 426 10.24 20.79 1.04
N ASN A 427 10.72 19.63 1.50
CA ASN A 427 10.69 18.35 0.75
C ASN A 427 11.41 17.15 1.41
N GLU A 428 11.95 17.21 2.64
CA GLU A 428 12.78 16.10 3.16
C GLU A 428 12.24 15.28 4.36
N LEU A 429 10.99 15.44 4.80
CA LEU A 429 10.44 14.65 5.93
C LEU A 429 9.59 13.42 5.51
N GLU A 430 10.08 12.75 4.46
CA GLU A 430 9.76 11.35 4.13
C GLU A 430 10.70 10.33 4.82
N MET A 431 11.65 10.75 5.68
CA MET A 431 12.70 9.85 6.19
C MET A 431 12.68 9.45 7.68
N ILE A 432 11.62 9.74 8.47
CA ILE A 432 11.55 9.30 9.90
C ILE A 432 10.19 8.67 10.27
N ILE A 433 9.65 7.79 9.43
CA ILE A 433 8.60 6.82 9.82
C ILE A 433 9.05 5.39 9.48
N ASN A 434 10.31 5.09 9.76
CA ASN A 434 10.78 3.74 10.02
C ASN A 434 11.55 3.75 11.35
N GLU A 435 11.32 2.73 12.18
CA GLU A 435 12.03 2.34 13.41
C GLU A 435 11.56 2.74 14.82
N LYS A 436 10.73 3.77 15.07
CA LYS A 436 10.36 4.10 16.48
C LYS A 436 8.90 3.95 16.91
N ILE A 437 8.00 3.54 16.01
CA ILE A 437 6.63 3.11 16.37
C ILE A 437 6.58 1.64 16.84
N TRP A 438 7.71 0.92 16.82
CA TRP A 438 7.76 -0.51 17.14
C TRP A 438 8.26 -0.88 18.55
N LYS A 439 8.78 0.06 19.36
CA LYS A 439 9.20 -0.21 20.74
C LYS A 439 8.74 0.88 21.70
N GLY A 440 7.48 0.81 22.11
CA GLY A 440 6.87 1.81 22.99
C GLY A 440 5.89 1.25 24.00
N ASP A 441 6.09 0.03 24.52
CA ASP A 441 5.29 -0.42 25.69
C ASP A 441 5.96 -1.43 26.63
N ILE A 442 7.29 -1.63 26.53
CA ILE A 442 8.03 -2.51 27.46
C ILE A 442 8.76 -1.71 28.55
N ASN A 443 9.14 -0.46 28.30
CA ASN A 443 9.90 0.34 29.28
C ASN A 443 9.07 1.16 30.28
N LYS A 444 7.74 1.24 30.10
CA LYS A 444 6.85 1.90 31.08
C LYS A 444 6.39 0.98 32.20
N ARG A 445 6.54 -0.35 32.04
CA ARG A 445 6.19 -1.35 33.06
C ARG A 445 7.36 -1.73 33.98
N ARG A 446 8.61 -1.44 33.59
CA ARG A 446 9.79 -1.72 34.42
C ARG A 446 10.09 -0.62 35.46
N ARG A 447 9.83 0.65 35.13
CA ARG A 447 10.04 1.78 36.07
C ARG A 447 9.02 1.90 37.21
N ASN A 448 7.84 1.28 37.10
CA ASN A 448 6.85 1.26 38.19
C ASN A 448 6.98 0.06 39.13
N ALA A 449 7.86 -0.91 38.82
CA ALA A 449 8.15 -2.06 39.69
C ALA A 449 9.38 -1.82 40.59
N GLU A 450 10.22 -0.83 40.28
CA GLU A 450 11.44 -0.48 41.03
C GLU A 450 11.24 0.73 41.97
N HIS A 451 10.00 1.21 42.16
CA HIS A 451 9.64 2.23 43.17
C HIS A 451 8.63 1.72 44.21
N LYS A 452 8.48 0.39 44.33
CA LYS A 452 7.69 -0.28 45.37
C LYS A 452 8.39 -1.49 46.00
N LYS A 453 9.71 -1.43 46.14
CA LYS A 453 10.46 -2.26 47.09
C LYS A 453 11.36 -1.39 47.93
#